data_AF-A0A235BVK6-F1
#
_entry.id   AF-A0A235BVK6-F1
#
_cell.length_a   1.000
_cell.length_b   1.000
_cell.length_c   1.000
_cell.angle_alpha   90.00
_cell.angle_beta   90.00
_cell.angle_gamma   90.00
#
_symmetry.space_group_name_H-M   'P 1'
#
loop_
_entity.id
_entity.type
_entity.pdbx_description
1 polymer ?
#
loop_
_entity_poly.entity_id
_entity_poly.type
_entity_poly.pdbx_seq_one_letter_code
_entity_poly.pdbx_strand_id
1 'polypeptide(L)'
;MVEESRYTGIGKHVKRKSVRDSRTAFSIKSGSKFALLVLRDCGNSCTVNSPLDLGDGYWFLPSHELPMNTLLTDWFGNRTIAEIRKAQFCLAVIGAVNEDDGALRRRVLYLYDSVIMLALPRLGRGYLFSGKKEKGRLNINSWSQIQHCQVVFRYRTTGKVESNTLRAAKNLAEGFCTVCENKNAYERLERGLFVLEQALKQSRLQDRLHQFVRALEALVKPRKGRNTKDFVHRCRTFVAPNASTAATL
;
A
#
# COMPACT_ATOMS: atom_id res chain seq x y z
N MET A 1 45.18 -40.26 18.25
CA MET A 1 45.82 -39.04 17.69
C MET A 1 44.72 -38.27 16.98
N VAL A 2 44.30 -37.19 17.62
CA VAL A 2 43.17 -36.34 17.25
C VAL A 2 43.80 -35.00 16.86
N GLU A 3 43.58 -34.54 15.62
CA GLU A 3 43.94 -33.18 15.21
C GLU A 3 42.66 -32.37 14.97
N GLU A 4 42.37 -31.52 15.96
CA GLU A 4 41.43 -30.42 15.86
C GLU A 4 42.07 -29.26 15.09
N SER A 5 41.55 -28.96 13.90
CA SER A 5 41.90 -27.73 13.17
C SER A 5 40.96 -26.59 13.60
N ARG A 6 41.54 -25.61 14.29
CA ARG A 6 40.89 -24.40 14.79
C ARG A 6 40.65 -23.41 13.66
N TYR A 7 39.39 -23.08 13.39
CA TYR A 7 39.01 -21.93 12.56
C TYR A 7 38.53 -20.80 13.47
N THR A 8 39.39 -19.80 13.71
CA THR A 8 39.06 -18.53 14.38
C THR A 8 38.99 -17.40 13.36
N GLY A 9 37.83 -17.26 12.71
CA GLY A 9 37.52 -16.14 11.83
C GLY A 9 36.90 -14.97 12.60
N ILE A 10 37.70 -13.94 12.85
CA ILE A 10 37.30 -12.68 13.48
C ILE A 10 36.31 -11.93 12.58
N GLY A 11 35.02 -12.03 12.91
CA GLY A 11 33.96 -11.24 12.27
C GLY A 11 34.06 -9.76 12.67
N LYS A 12 34.55 -8.92 11.75
CA LYS A 12 34.50 -7.46 11.89
C LYS A 12 33.04 -7.02 12.01
N HIS A 13 32.66 -6.54 13.19
CA HIS A 13 31.42 -5.80 13.41
C HIS A 13 31.42 -4.53 12.53
N VAL A 14 30.76 -4.61 11.38
CA VAL A 14 30.36 -3.43 10.61
C VAL A 14 29.31 -2.69 11.44
N LYS A 15 29.73 -1.62 12.12
CA LYS A 15 28.82 -0.65 12.73
C LYS A 15 27.94 -0.06 11.62
N ARG A 16 26.73 -0.60 11.46
CA ARG A 16 25.66 0.06 10.69
C ARG A 16 25.44 1.42 11.33
N LYS A 17 25.90 2.49 10.68
CA LYS A 17 25.52 3.87 11.00
C LYS A 17 23.99 3.90 11.02
N SER A 18 23.39 4.08 12.20
CA SER A 18 21.97 4.39 12.28
C SER A 18 21.80 5.75 11.62
N VAL A 19 21.19 5.76 10.44
CA VAL A 19 20.73 6.98 9.80
C VAL A 19 19.80 7.66 10.81
N ARG A 20 20.23 8.79 11.36
CA ARG A 20 19.35 9.65 12.16
C ARG A 20 18.31 10.19 11.19
N ASP A 21 17.12 9.59 11.20
CA ASP A 21 15.95 10.18 10.56
C ASP A 21 15.74 11.56 11.18
N SER A 22 16.09 12.60 10.43
CA SER A 22 15.62 13.95 10.71
C SER A 22 14.10 13.90 10.70
N ARG A 23 13.45 14.07 11.86
CA ARG A 23 12.00 14.10 11.99
C ARG A 23 11.44 15.26 11.18
N THR A 24 11.11 15.03 9.92
CA THR A 24 10.36 15.98 9.10
C THR A 24 8.96 16.07 9.68
N ALA A 25 8.63 17.21 10.26
CA ALA A 25 7.27 17.49 10.68
C ALA A 25 6.37 17.50 9.43
N PHE A 26 5.36 16.64 9.41
CA PHE A 26 4.36 16.66 8.34
C PHE A 26 3.62 18.00 8.38
N SER A 27 3.50 18.66 7.23
CA SER A 27 2.67 19.85 7.09
C SER A 27 2.24 20.02 5.64
N ILE A 28 0.93 20.15 5.43
CA ILE A 28 0.36 20.49 4.13
C ILE A 28 0.59 21.99 3.90
N LYS A 29 1.14 22.38 2.75
CA LYS A 29 1.34 23.79 2.41
C LYS A 29 0.00 24.46 2.10
N SER A 30 -0.13 25.76 2.40
CA SER A 30 -1.34 26.51 2.04
C SER A 30 -1.50 26.53 0.50
N GLY A 31 -2.71 26.32 0.02
CA GLY A 31 -3.04 26.16 -1.40
C GLY A 31 -2.95 24.72 -1.91
N SER A 32 -2.19 23.84 -1.27
CA SER A 32 -2.07 22.44 -1.71
C SER A 32 -3.37 21.68 -1.54
N LYS A 33 -3.62 20.78 -2.48
CA LYS A 33 -4.67 19.77 -2.40
C LYS A 33 -4.16 18.53 -1.68
N PHE A 34 -5.07 17.74 -1.14
CA PHE A 34 -4.74 16.48 -0.48
C PHE A 34 -5.80 15.41 -0.75
N ALA A 35 -5.36 14.16 -0.70
CA ALA A 35 -6.18 13.02 -0.39
C ALA A 35 -5.61 12.33 0.85
N LEU A 36 -6.47 11.90 1.77
CA LEU A 36 -6.10 11.28 3.04
C LEU A 36 -7.00 10.08 3.30
N LEU A 37 -6.39 8.90 3.39
CA LEU A 37 -7.04 7.70 3.86
C LEU A 37 -6.71 7.48 5.34
N VAL A 38 -7.76 7.40 6.15
CA VAL A 38 -7.69 7.17 7.60
C VAL A 38 -8.22 5.78 7.91
N LEU A 39 -7.43 4.93 8.57
CA LEU A 39 -7.75 3.53 8.87
C LEU A 39 -7.80 3.28 10.38
N ARG A 40 -8.92 2.72 10.86
CA ARG A 40 -9.25 2.59 12.30
C ARG A 40 -8.30 1.68 13.08
N ASP A 41 -7.71 0.69 12.44
CA ASP A 41 -6.99 -0.38 13.14
C ASP A 41 -5.89 -0.92 12.21
N CYS A 42 -4.66 -0.95 12.68
CA CYS A 42 -3.57 -1.74 12.08
C CYS A 42 -3.10 -2.84 13.06
N GLY A 43 -3.73 -2.93 14.25
CA GLY A 43 -3.21 -3.64 15.41
C GLY A 43 -1.75 -3.29 15.69
N ASN A 44 -0.99 -4.27 16.17
CA ASN A 44 0.46 -4.18 16.33
C ASN A 44 1.23 -4.43 15.02
N SER A 45 0.55 -4.31 13.87
CA SER A 45 1.21 -4.60 12.58
C SER A 45 2.10 -3.44 12.15
N CYS A 46 1.76 -2.19 12.46
CA CYS A 46 2.61 -1.04 12.10
C CYS A 46 3.64 -0.71 13.19
N THR A 47 4.92 -0.64 12.82
CA THR A 47 6.01 -0.25 13.72
C THR A 47 6.43 1.22 13.57
N VAL A 48 5.89 1.90 12.56
CA VAL A 48 6.20 3.30 12.27
C VAL A 48 5.32 4.22 13.13
N ASN A 49 5.95 4.97 14.03
CA ASN A 49 5.27 5.78 15.05
C ASN A 49 5.45 7.30 14.86
N SER A 50 6.05 7.71 13.75
CA SER A 50 6.23 9.12 13.37
C SER A 50 5.84 9.32 11.90
N PRO A 51 5.46 10.54 11.51
CA PRO A 51 5.23 10.85 10.11
C PRO A 51 6.44 10.46 9.26
N LEU A 52 6.17 9.79 8.14
CA LEU A 52 7.18 9.29 7.22
C LEU A 52 6.92 9.85 5.82
N ASP A 53 7.86 10.65 5.33
CA ASP A 53 7.88 11.11 3.94
C ASP A 53 8.31 9.95 3.03
N LEU A 54 7.43 9.59 2.10
CA LEU A 54 7.67 8.53 1.11
C LEU A 54 8.15 9.09 -0.23
N GLY A 55 8.23 10.43 -0.38
CA GLY A 55 8.57 11.13 -1.61
C GLY A 55 7.36 11.45 -2.48
N ASP A 56 7.50 12.40 -3.40
CA ASP A 56 6.51 12.75 -4.44
C ASP A 56 5.11 13.07 -3.90
N GLY A 57 5.08 13.65 -2.70
CA GLY A 57 3.85 14.01 -2.01
C GLY A 57 3.16 12.86 -1.28
N TYR A 58 3.71 11.64 -1.30
CA TYR A 58 3.20 10.50 -0.52
C TYR A 58 3.70 10.55 0.93
N TRP A 59 2.80 10.31 1.86
CA TRP A 59 3.09 10.31 3.29
C TRP A 59 2.39 9.16 4.00
N PHE A 60 3.07 8.61 5.00
CA PHE A 60 2.44 7.84 6.07
C PHE A 60 2.36 8.69 7.33
N LEU A 61 1.22 8.64 8.03
CA LEU A 61 1.02 9.33 9.30
C LEU A 61 0.49 8.35 10.36
N PRO A 62 1.08 8.31 11.56
CA PRO A 62 0.59 7.50 12.68
C PRO A 62 -0.68 8.08 13.32
N SER A 63 -1.08 9.30 12.93
CA SER A 63 -2.32 9.96 13.31
C SER A 63 -2.67 11.01 12.25
N HIS A 64 -3.92 11.47 12.21
CA HIS A 64 -4.35 12.51 11.28
C HIS A 64 -4.48 13.88 11.97
N GLU A 65 -4.40 14.95 11.18
CA GLU A 65 -4.66 16.33 11.64
C GLU A 65 -6.03 16.86 11.21
N LEU A 66 -6.95 15.99 10.80
CA LEU A 66 -8.29 16.40 10.40
C LEU A 66 -9.00 17.17 11.54
N PRO A 67 -9.55 18.37 11.26
CA PRO A 67 -10.23 19.17 12.27
C PRO A 67 -11.55 18.52 12.66
N MET A 68 -11.62 17.90 13.84
CA MET A 68 -12.84 17.27 14.37
C MET A 68 -13.83 18.30 14.91
N ASN A 69 -14.35 19.14 14.03
CA ASN A 69 -15.34 20.17 14.37
C ASN A 69 -16.77 19.60 14.40
N THR A 70 -17.72 20.44 14.82
CA THR A 70 -19.15 20.12 14.86
C THR A 70 -19.69 19.74 13.49
N LEU A 71 -19.26 20.42 12.43
CA LEU A 71 -19.70 20.16 11.06
C LEU A 71 -19.34 18.75 10.57
N LEU A 72 -18.13 18.24 10.83
CA LEU A 72 -17.82 16.83 10.56
C LEU A 72 -18.68 15.91 11.44
N THR A 73 -18.92 16.29 12.70
CA THR A 73 -19.76 15.48 13.59
C THR A 73 -21.19 15.36 13.07
N ASP A 74 -21.74 16.42 12.50
CA ASP A 74 -23.05 16.43 11.86
C ASP A 74 -23.08 15.59 10.58
N TRP A 75 -22.00 15.61 9.78
CA TRP A 75 -21.90 14.83 8.55
C TRP A 75 -21.72 13.33 8.77
N PHE A 76 -20.87 12.95 9.74
CA PHE A 76 -20.43 11.57 9.94
C PHE A 76 -21.19 10.85 11.08
N GLY A 77 -21.79 11.61 11.99
CA GLY A 77 -22.31 11.13 13.25
C GLY A 77 -21.22 10.83 14.28
N ASN A 78 -21.61 10.86 15.55
CA ASN A 78 -20.71 10.69 16.71
C ASN A 78 -19.88 9.39 16.66
N ARG A 79 -20.50 8.29 16.23
CA ARG A 79 -19.83 6.99 16.17
C ARG A 79 -18.67 6.98 15.18
N THR A 80 -18.90 7.51 13.98
CA THR A 80 -17.90 7.55 12.91
C THR A 80 -16.75 8.48 13.27
N ILE A 81 -17.04 9.66 13.86
CA ILE A 81 -16.00 10.56 14.37
C ILE A 81 -15.16 9.90 15.45
N ALA A 82 -15.77 9.17 16.37
CA ALA A 82 -15.05 8.43 17.39
C ALA A 82 -14.15 7.33 16.79
N GLU A 83 -14.53 6.72 15.67
CA GLU A 83 -13.68 5.78 14.94
C GLU A 83 -12.51 6.48 14.24
N ILE A 84 -12.77 7.58 13.53
CA ILE A 84 -11.75 8.35 12.81
C ILE A 84 -10.70 8.86 13.79
N ARG A 85 -11.11 9.43 14.94
CA ARG A 85 -10.20 9.95 15.99
C ARG A 85 -9.25 8.90 16.56
N LYS A 86 -9.65 7.62 16.54
CA LYS A 86 -8.84 6.49 17.03
C LYS A 86 -7.92 5.91 15.97
N ALA A 87 -7.96 6.40 14.74
CA ALA A 87 -7.15 5.86 13.66
C ALA A 87 -5.66 6.13 13.90
N GLN A 88 -4.86 5.08 13.76
CA GLN A 88 -3.42 5.09 13.98
C GLN A 88 -2.61 4.79 12.71
N PHE A 89 -3.31 4.71 11.58
CA PHE A 89 -2.71 4.39 10.30
C PHE A 89 -3.36 5.25 9.23
N CYS A 90 -2.63 6.26 8.77
CA CYS A 90 -3.11 7.17 7.73
C CYS A 90 -2.14 7.21 6.56
N LEU A 91 -2.69 7.25 5.35
CA LEU A 91 -1.94 7.40 4.11
C LEU A 91 -2.41 8.69 3.45
N ALA A 92 -1.47 9.56 3.08
CA ALA A 92 -1.78 10.84 2.45
C ALA A 92 -1.03 11.01 1.15
N VAL A 93 -1.66 11.71 0.20
CA VAL A 93 -1.01 12.24 -0.99
C VAL A 93 -1.30 13.73 -1.06
N ILE A 94 -0.25 14.53 -1.15
CA ILE A 94 -0.30 15.98 -1.26
C ILE A 94 0.01 16.37 -2.70
N GLY A 95 -0.90 17.14 -3.28
CA GLY A 95 -0.83 17.58 -4.66
C GLY A 95 -0.67 19.08 -4.83
N ALA A 96 -0.43 19.47 -6.08
CA ALA A 96 -0.45 20.87 -6.48
C ALA A 96 -1.87 21.46 -6.42
N VAL A 97 -1.98 22.79 -6.44
CA VAL A 97 -3.26 23.52 -6.40
C VAL A 97 -4.22 23.07 -7.52
N ASN A 98 -3.67 22.82 -8.71
CA ASN A 98 -4.43 22.50 -9.92
C ASN A 98 -4.59 21.00 -10.15
N GLU A 99 -4.07 20.16 -9.26
CA GLU A 99 -4.17 18.71 -9.42
C GLU A 99 -5.62 18.25 -9.25
N ASP A 100 -6.03 17.23 -10.00
CA ASP A 100 -7.38 16.68 -9.93
C ASP A 100 -7.59 15.92 -8.60
N ASP A 101 -8.71 16.17 -7.91
CA ASP A 101 -9.04 15.50 -6.65
C ASP A 101 -9.20 13.98 -6.88
N GLY A 102 -9.73 13.58 -8.04
CA GLY A 102 -9.87 12.19 -8.44
C GLY A 102 -8.51 11.49 -8.61
N ALA A 103 -7.54 12.16 -9.23
CA ALA A 103 -6.17 11.66 -9.38
C ALA A 103 -5.50 11.43 -8.01
N LEU A 104 -5.57 12.41 -7.09
CA LEU A 104 -5.02 12.28 -5.74
C LEU A 104 -5.65 11.13 -4.95
N ARG A 105 -6.98 10.99 -5.03
CA ARG A 105 -7.71 9.89 -4.40
C ARG A 105 -7.24 8.54 -4.94
N ARG A 106 -7.07 8.42 -6.26
CA ARG A 106 -6.59 7.20 -6.91
C ARG A 106 -5.18 6.84 -6.46
N ARG A 107 -4.28 7.82 -6.37
CA ARG A 107 -2.91 7.64 -5.87
C ARG A 107 -2.87 7.11 -4.44
N VAL A 108 -3.71 7.66 -3.53
CA VAL A 108 -3.83 7.14 -2.15
C VAL A 108 -4.36 5.71 -2.14
N LEU A 109 -5.34 5.39 -2.98
CA LEU A 109 -5.89 4.03 -3.08
C LEU A 109 -4.86 3.02 -3.60
N TYR A 110 -4.07 3.38 -4.61
CA TYR A 110 -2.97 2.52 -5.05
C TYR A 110 -1.90 2.32 -3.99
N LEU A 111 -1.60 3.34 -3.18
CA LEU A 111 -0.72 3.16 -2.02
C LEU A 111 -1.32 2.19 -1.00
N TYR A 112 -2.62 2.33 -0.71
CA TYR A 112 -3.34 1.42 0.19
C TYR A 112 -3.31 -0.03 -0.30
N ASP A 113 -3.65 -0.26 -1.57
CA ASP A 113 -3.64 -1.59 -2.17
C ASP A 113 -2.22 -2.18 -2.18
N SER A 114 -1.21 -1.35 -2.44
CA SER A 114 0.21 -1.76 -2.39
C SER A 114 0.65 -2.19 -1.00
N VAL A 115 0.21 -1.47 0.06
CA VAL A 115 0.47 -1.86 1.45
C VAL A 115 -0.18 -3.21 1.77
N ILE A 116 -1.42 -3.43 1.31
CA ILE A 116 -2.11 -4.71 1.48
C ILE A 116 -1.32 -5.84 0.81
N MET A 117 -0.89 -5.64 -0.45
CA MET A 117 -0.17 -6.67 -1.21
C MET A 117 1.16 -7.06 -0.57
N LEU A 118 1.89 -6.11 0.03
CA LEU A 118 3.22 -6.34 0.58
C LEU A 118 3.21 -6.86 2.02
N ALA A 119 2.32 -6.33 2.87
CA ALA A 119 2.37 -6.59 4.30
C ALA A 119 1.19 -7.43 4.81
N LEU A 120 0.08 -7.47 4.05
CA LEU A 120 -1.20 -8.04 4.49
C LEU A 120 -1.57 -7.62 5.93
N PRO A 121 -1.55 -6.31 6.26
CA PRO A 121 -1.82 -5.89 7.62
C PRO A 121 -3.30 -6.09 7.93
N ARG A 122 -3.62 -6.31 9.21
CA ARG A 122 -5.01 -6.28 9.67
C ARG A 122 -5.47 -4.83 9.67
N LEU A 123 -6.14 -4.42 8.59
CA LEU A 123 -6.70 -3.08 8.46
C LEU A 123 -8.19 -3.08 8.78
N GLY A 124 -8.61 -2.14 9.61
CA GLY A 124 -10.02 -1.91 9.93
C GLY A 124 -10.76 -1.12 8.85
N ARG A 125 -11.91 -0.55 9.24
CA ARG A 125 -12.67 0.38 8.38
C ARG A 125 -11.80 1.58 8.00
N GLY A 126 -11.94 2.02 6.74
CA GLY A 126 -11.21 3.15 6.18
C GLY A 126 -12.14 4.27 5.72
N TYR A 127 -11.67 5.50 5.87
CA TYR A 127 -12.36 6.71 5.41
C TYR A 127 -11.40 7.52 4.54
N LEU A 128 -11.78 7.77 3.29
CA LEU A 128 -11.00 8.54 2.33
C LEU A 128 -11.56 9.94 2.22
N PHE A 129 -10.73 10.93 2.52
CA PHE A 129 -11.02 12.35 2.43
C PHE A 129 -10.22 12.97 1.30
N SER A 130 -10.77 14.01 0.69
CA SER A 130 -10.04 14.86 -0.25
C SER A 130 -10.46 16.31 -0.08
N GLY A 131 -9.53 17.21 -0.35
CA GLY A 131 -9.74 18.64 -0.17
C GLY A 131 -8.49 19.46 -0.38
N LYS A 132 -8.45 20.63 0.26
CA LYS A 132 -7.36 21.59 0.13
C LYS A 132 -7.07 22.29 1.45
N LYS A 133 -5.85 22.77 1.64
CA LYS A 133 -5.52 23.65 2.77
C LYS A 133 -5.67 25.10 2.35
N GLU A 134 -6.59 25.82 2.97
CA GLU A 134 -6.83 27.25 2.70
C GLU A 134 -6.79 28.05 3.99
N LYS A 135 -6.06 29.18 3.98
CA LYS A 135 -5.94 30.09 5.13
C LYS A 135 -5.53 29.34 6.42
N GLY A 136 -4.61 28.38 6.28
CA GLY A 136 -4.11 27.56 7.39
C GLY A 136 -5.04 26.42 7.85
N ARG A 137 -6.24 26.27 7.27
CA ARG A 137 -7.23 25.25 7.65
C ARG A 137 -7.38 24.20 6.57
N LEU A 138 -7.58 22.94 6.97
CA LEU A 138 -7.97 21.87 6.04
C LEU A 138 -9.46 22.01 5.73
N ASN A 139 -9.76 22.22 4.45
CA ASN A 139 -11.12 22.22 3.94
C ASN A 139 -11.35 20.89 3.22
N ILE A 140 -12.34 20.13 3.66
CA ILE A 140 -12.70 18.83 3.11
C ILE A 140 -13.79 19.05 2.06
N ASN A 141 -13.49 18.72 0.80
CA ASN A 141 -14.45 18.86 -0.29
C ASN A 141 -15.30 17.61 -0.45
N SER A 142 -14.71 16.44 -0.20
CA SER A 142 -15.38 15.16 -0.40
C SER A 142 -14.83 14.09 0.53
N TRP A 143 -15.68 13.11 0.80
CA TRP A 143 -15.32 11.94 1.59
C TRP A 143 -16.03 10.69 1.08
N SER A 144 -15.48 9.53 1.39
CA SER A 144 -16.11 8.24 1.14
C SER A 144 -15.63 7.22 2.13
N GLN A 145 -16.50 6.33 2.57
CA GLN A 145 -16.08 5.13 3.29
C GLN A 145 -15.50 4.12 2.30
N ILE A 146 -14.34 3.55 2.61
CA ILE A 146 -13.77 2.44 1.83
C ILE A 146 -14.37 1.14 2.36
N GLN A 147 -14.91 0.33 1.45
CA GLN A 147 -15.34 -1.02 1.79
C GLN A 147 -14.15 -1.86 2.19
N HIS A 148 -14.27 -2.49 3.36
CA HIS A 148 -13.22 -3.23 4.02
C HIS A 148 -12.72 -4.40 3.14
N CYS A 149 -11.43 -4.41 2.80
CA CYS A 149 -10.75 -5.64 2.37
C CYS A 149 -10.69 -6.58 3.56
N GLN A 150 -11.66 -7.48 3.71
CA GLN A 150 -11.49 -8.60 4.62
C GLN A 150 -10.45 -9.52 4.00
N VAL A 151 -9.18 -9.28 4.34
CA VAL A 151 -8.15 -10.28 4.14
C VAL A 151 -8.49 -11.43 5.08
N VAL A 152 -9.36 -12.33 4.61
CA VAL A 152 -9.79 -13.53 5.33
C VAL A 152 -8.61 -14.50 5.31
N PHE A 153 -7.62 -14.28 6.17
CA PHE A 153 -6.67 -15.30 6.57
C PHE A 153 -6.94 -15.58 8.04
N ARG A 154 -7.81 -16.57 8.30
CA ARG A 154 -8.04 -17.08 9.66
C ARG A 154 -6.78 -17.71 10.30
N TYR A 155 -5.69 -17.88 9.53
CA TYR A 155 -4.57 -18.77 9.90
C TYR A 155 -3.16 -18.23 9.63
N ARG A 156 -2.93 -16.91 9.47
CA ARG A 156 -1.55 -16.40 9.34
C ARG A 156 -1.28 -15.12 10.12
N THR A 157 -0.03 -15.06 10.60
CA THR A 157 0.67 -13.88 11.09
C THR A 157 0.51 -12.74 10.09
N THR A 158 -0.09 -11.64 10.52
CA THR A 158 -0.07 -10.39 9.77
C THR A 158 1.37 -9.95 9.61
N GLY A 159 1.76 -9.55 8.39
CA GLY A 159 3.08 -8.96 8.17
C GLY A 159 3.18 -7.64 8.92
N LYS A 160 4.41 -7.29 9.33
CA LYS A 160 4.67 -5.98 9.92
C LYS A 160 4.79 -4.92 8.83
N VAL A 161 4.12 -3.79 9.02
CA VAL A 161 4.27 -2.59 8.21
C VAL A 161 5.41 -1.77 8.83
N GLU A 162 6.56 -1.84 8.17
CA GLU A 162 7.77 -1.10 8.52
C GLU A 162 8.02 0.01 7.51
N SER A 163 8.94 0.94 7.79
CA SER A 163 9.27 2.04 6.89
C SER A 163 9.68 1.55 5.50
N ASN A 164 10.44 0.44 5.40
CA ASN A 164 10.82 -0.15 4.13
C ASN A 164 9.62 -0.69 3.35
N THR A 165 8.66 -1.30 4.04
CA THR A 165 7.41 -1.78 3.44
C THR A 165 6.61 -0.63 2.85
N LEU A 166 6.52 0.50 3.55
CA LEU A 166 5.82 1.70 3.06
C LEU A 166 6.51 2.34 1.86
N ARG A 167 7.85 2.38 1.86
CA ARG A 167 8.62 2.88 0.69
C ARG A 167 8.46 1.95 -0.52
N ALA A 168 8.51 0.63 -0.31
CA ALA A 168 8.22 -0.34 -1.36
C ALA A 168 6.78 -0.22 -1.87
N ALA A 169 5.81 0.02 -0.97
CA ALA A 169 4.42 0.25 -1.34
C ALA A 169 4.25 1.51 -2.18
N LYS A 170 4.99 2.59 -1.89
CA LYS A 170 5.01 3.81 -2.72
C LYS A 170 5.50 3.51 -4.13
N ASN A 171 6.62 2.80 -4.28
CA ASN A 171 7.15 2.44 -5.60
C ASN A 171 6.15 1.57 -6.38
N LEU A 172 5.48 0.63 -5.71
CA LEU A 172 4.44 -0.19 -6.32
C LEU A 172 3.22 0.66 -6.73
N ALA A 173 2.81 1.62 -5.92
CA ALA A 173 1.72 2.56 -6.22
C ALA A 173 2.01 3.41 -7.46
N GLU A 174 3.26 3.85 -7.66
CA GLU A 174 3.67 4.56 -8.87
C GLU A 174 3.66 3.65 -10.11
N GLY A 175 4.03 2.38 -9.93
CA GLY A 175 3.83 1.35 -10.96
C GLY A 175 2.36 1.20 -11.34
N PHE A 176 1.45 1.17 -10.36
CA PHE A 176 0.01 1.16 -10.60
C PHE A 176 -0.46 2.39 -11.40
N CYS A 177 -0.04 3.60 -11.00
CA CYS A 177 -0.34 4.83 -11.75
C CYS A 177 0.13 4.70 -13.20
N THR A 178 1.38 4.29 -13.41
CA THR A 178 1.97 4.14 -14.75
C THR A 178 1.16 3.17 -15.62
N VAL A 179 0.74 2.04 -15.06
CA VAL A 179 -0.06 1.04 -15.78
C VAL A 179 -1.43 1.57 -16.16
N CYS A 180 -2.15 2.19 -15.21
CA CYS A 180 -3.52 2.64 -15.41
C CYS A 180 -3.63 3.94 -16.23
N GLU A 181 -2.60 4.78 -16.25
CA GLU A 181 -2.58 6.00 -17.05
C GLU A 181 -2.20 5.71 -18.52
N ASN A 182 -1.40 4.67 -18.77
CA ASN A 182 -0.99 4.25 -20.11
C ASN A 182 -1.89 3.12 -20.66
N LYS A 183 -3.18 3.40 -20.81
CA LYS A 183 -4.24 2.41 -21.15
C LYS A 183 -3.92 1.49 -22.34
N ASN A 184 -3.21 1.99 -23.36
CA ASN A 184 -2.91 1.19 -24.56
C ASN A 184 -1.66 0.31 -24.41
N ALA A 185 -0.73 0.66 -23.52
CA ALA A 185 0.54 -0.06 -23.37
C ALA A 185 0.42 -1.26 -22.43
N TYR A 186 -0.43 -1.16 -21.41
CA TYR A 186 -0.48 -2.12 -20.31
C TYR A 186 -1.88 -2.71 -20.04
N GLU A 187 -2.80 -2.64 -21.00
CA GLU A 187 -4.19 -3.09 -20.83
C GLU A 187 -4.32 -4.48 -20.19
N ARG A 188 -3.50 -5.44 -20.62
CA ARG A 188 -3.51 -6.80 -20.06
C ARG A 188 -3.09 -6.81 -18.59
N LEU A 189 -2.04 -6.07 -18.25
CA LEU A 189 -1.55 -5.96 -16.88
C LEU A 189 -2.56 -5.23 -16.00
N GLU A 190 -3.15 -4.13 -16.48
CA GLU A 190 -4.23 -3.41 -15.81
C GLU A 190 -5.40 -4.34 -15.47
N ARG A 191 -5.86 -5.14 -16.43
CA ARG A 191 -6.91 -6.16 -16.18
C ARG A 191 -6.49 -7.18 -15.14
N GLY A 192 -5.24 -7.64 -15.18
CA GLY A 192 -4.67 -8.55 -14.18
C GLY A 192 -4.65 -7.97 -12.77
N LEU A 193 -4.26 -6.71 -12.65
CA LEU A 193 -4.22 -5.95 -11.40
C LEU A 193 -5.62 -5.72 -10.84
N PHE A 194 -6.58 -5.34 -11.68
CA PHE A 194 -7.98 -5.24 -11.27
C PHE A 194 -8.51 -6.57 -10.74
N VAL A 195 -8.24 -7.67 -11.46
CA VAL A 195 -8.63 -9.02 -11.02
C VAL A 195 -7.97 -9.40 -9.69
N LEU A 196 -6.71 -9.04 -9.47
CA LEU A 196 -6.00 -9.25 -8.21
C LEU A 196 -6.68 -8.47 -7.06
N GLU A 197 -7.01 -7.21 -7.28
CA GLU A 197 -7.73 -6.37 -6.30
C GLU A 197 -9.08 -7.00 -5.92
N GLN A 198 -9.84 -7.49 -6.92
CA GLN A 198 -11.09 -8.22 -6.68
C GLN A 198 -10.86 -9.51 -5.89
N ALA A 199 -9.78 -10.24 -6.17
CA ALA A 199 -9.42 -11.45 -5.44
C ALA A 199 -9.18 -11.14 -3.94
N LEU A 200 -8.44 -10.06 -3.65
CA LEU A 200 -8.15 -9.63 -2.27
C LEU A 200 -9.42 -9.26 -1.49
N LYS A 201 -10.46 -8.79 -2.18
CA LYS A 201 -11.76 -8.39 -1.61
C LYS A 201 -12.77 -9.53 -1.52
N GLN A 202 -12.58 -10.62 -2.27
CA GLN A 202 -13.53 -11.72 -2.38
C GLN A 202 -13.62 -12.53 -1.08
N SER A 203 -14.81 -12.73 -0.53
CA SER A 203 -15.05 -13.47 0.72
C SER A 203 -15.08 -14.99 0.53
N ARG A 204 -15.53 -15.46 -0.63
CA ARG A 204 -15.64 -16.89 -0.96
C ARG A 204 -14.29 -17.44 -1.43
N LEU A 205 -13.77 -18.46 -0.74
CA LEU A 205 -12.44 -19.02 -1.02
C LEU A 205 -12.27 -19.53 -2.46
N GLN A 206 -13.27 -20.22 -2.99
CA GLN A 206 -13.23 -20.77 -4.36
C GLN A 206 -13.16 -19.65 -5.41
N ASP A 207 -14.04 -18.66 -5.30
CA ASP A 207 -14.05 -17.50 -6.18
C ASP A 207 -12.73 -16.70 -6.06
N ARG A 208 -12.23 -16.54 -4.84
CA ARG A 208 -10.95 -15.86 -4.56
C ARG A 208 -9.79 -16.56 -5.27
N LEU A 209 -9.68 -17.89 -5.13
CA LEU A 209 -8.63 -18.68 -5.77
C LEU A 209 -8.70 -18.56 -7.29
N HIS A 210 -9.92 -18.60 -7.85
CA HIS A 210 -10.13 -18.41 -9.29
C HIS A 210 -9.67 -17.03 -9.78
N GLN A 211 -9.97 -15.97 -9.03
CA GLN A 211 -9.50 -14.63 -9.37
C GLN A 211 -7.97 -14.52 -9.26
N PHE A 212 -7.32 -15.15 -8.27
CA PHE A 212 -5.85 -15.19 -8.23
C PHE A 212 -5.24 -15.88 -9.45
N VAL A 213 -5.82 -16.99 -9.91
CA VAL A 213 -5.37 -17.66 -11.15
C VAL A 213 -5.52 -16.73 -12.35
N ARG A 214 -6.65 -16.04 -12.50
CA ARG A 214 -6.87 -15.07 -13.59
C ARG A 214 -5.89 -13.89 -13.55
N ALA A 215 -5.56 -13.39 -12.35
CA ALA A 215 -4.55 -12.35 -12.19
C ALA A 215 -3.17 -12.83 -12.67
N LEU A 216 -2.79 -14.07 -12.32
CA LEU A 216 -1.55 -14.67 -12.80
C LEU A 216 -1.57 -14.91 -14.32
N GLU A 217 -2.68 -15.37 -14.88
CA GLU A 217 -2.82 -15.56 -16.33
C GLU A 217 -2.60 -14.25 -17.11
N ALA A 218 -3.04 -13.13 -16.55
CA ALA A 218 -2.80 -11.81 -17.13
C ALA A 218 -1.30 -11.50 -17.26
N LEU A 219 -0.47 -11.90 -16.31
CA LEU A 219 0.99 -11.80 -16.41
C LEU A 219 1.60 -12.84 -17.35
N VAL A 220 1.14 -14.08 -17.23
CA VAL A 220 1.75 -15.25 -17.86
C VAL A 220 1.49 -15.30 -19.37
N LYS A 221 0.39 -14.76 -19.92
CA LYS A 221 0.07 -14.83 -21.38
C LYS A 221 0.37 -16.21 -22.02
N PRO A 222 -0.31 -17.29 -21.57
CA PRO A 222 -0.10 -18.61 -22.14
C PRO A 222 -0.56 -18.65 -23.61
N ARG A 223 0.14 -19.40 -24.46
CA ARG A 223 -0.24 -19.60 -25.87
C ARG A 223 -1.49 -20.49 -25.96
N LYS A 224 -2.38 -20.20 -26.91
CA LYS A 224 -3.58 -21.01 -27.18
C LYS A 224 -3.16 -22.45 -27.49
N GLY A 225 -3.74 -23.44 -26.80
CA GLY A 225 -3.40 -24.85 -26.95
C GLY A 225 -2.15 -25.34 -26.21
N ARG A 226 -1.41 -24.46 -25.50
CA ARG A 226 -0.26 -24.82 -24.65
C ARG A 226 -0.36 -24.24 -23.22
N ASN A 227 -1.59 -24.01 -22.77
CA ASN A 227 -1.90 -23.31 -21.52
C ASN A 227 -1.19 -23.87 -20.29
N THR A 228 -1.27 -25.18 -20.03
CA THR A 228 -0.70 -25.76 -18.81
C THR A 228 0.83 -25.70 -18.77
N LYS A 229 1.51 -26.01 -19.88
CA LYS A 229 2.98 -25.99 -19.96
C LYS A 229 3.52 -24.56 -19.84
N ASP A 230 2.94 -23.61 -20.57
CA ASP A 230 3.35 -22.20 -20.51
C ASP A 230 3.07 -21.59 -19.14
N PHE A 231 1.92 -21.93 -18.53
CA PHE A 231 1.57 -21.48 -17.20
C PHE A 231 2.56 -21.98 -16.15
N VAL A 232 2.81 -23.30 -16.09
CA VAL A 232 3.79 -23.86 -15.14
C VAL A 232 5.18 -23.27 -15.38
N HIS A 233 5.62 -23.17 -16.64
CA HIS A 233 6.96 -22.66 -16.96
C HIS A 233 7.15 -21.21 -16.50
N ARG A 234 6.19 -20.32 -16.79
CA ARG A 234 6.29 -18.90 -16.41
C ARG A 234 5.98 -18.66 -14.93
N CYS A 235 5.12 -19.47 -14.31
CA CYS A 235 4.89 -19.39 -12.88
C CYS A 235 6.13 -19.78 -12.06
N ARG A 236 7.02 -20.62 -12.59
CA ARG A 236 8.31 -20.92 -11.94
C ARG A 236 9.16 -19.66 -11.70
N THR A 237 9.08 -18.67 -12.59
CA THR A 237 9.75 -17.37 -12.42
C THR A 237 9.35 -16.65 -11.13
N PHE A 238 8.12 -16.86 -10.65
CA PHE A 238 7.61 -16.21 -9.44
C PHE A 238 7.86 -17.02 -8.15
N VAL A 239 8.18 -18.31 -8.26
CA VAL A 239 8.31 -19.22 -7.09
C VAL A 239 9.77 -19.57 -6.79
N ALA A 240 10.63 -19.62 -7.81
CA ALA A 240 12.06 -19.90 -7.68
C ALA A 240 12.85 -18.97 -8.61
N PRO A 241 13.32 -17.80 -8.13
CA PRO A 241 14.17 -16.95 -8.94
C PRO A 241 15.42 -17.74 -9.36
N ASN A 242 15.69 -17.82 -10.66
CA ASN A 242 16.91 -18.38 -11.18
C ASN A 242 17.70 -17.31 -11.95
N ALA A 243 19.00 -17.55 -12.15
CA ALA A 243 19.92 -16.55 -12.71
C ALA A 243 19.49 -16.00 -14.08
N SER A 244 18.77 -16.79 -14.90
CA SER A 244 18.28 -16.34 -16.20
C SER A 244 17.03 -15.47 -16.13
N THR A 245 16.17 -15.64 -15.12
CA THR A 245 14.95 -14.81 -14.97
C THR A 245 15.23 -13.46 -14.34
N ALA A 246 16.25 -13.33 -13.50
CA ALA A 246 16.67 -12.04 -12.94
C ALA A 246 17.18 -11.05 -14.02
N ALA A 247 17.62 -11.54 -15.18
CA ALA A 247 18.12 -10.73 -16.28
C ALA A 247 17.03 -10.26 -17.27
N THR A 248 15.78 -10.70 -17.11
CA THR A 248 14.67 -10.43 -18.04
C THR A 248 13.59 -9.50 -17.45
N LEU A 249 13.68 -9.18 -16.16
CA LEU A 249 12.84 -8.21 -15.45
C LEU A 249 13.62 -6.91 -15.22
#